data_AF-A0A3E3I265-F1
#
_entry.id   AF-A0A3E3I265-F1
#
_cell.length_a   1.000
_cell.length_b   1.000
_cell.length_c   1.000
_cell.angle_alpha   90.00
_cell.angle_beta   90.00
_cell.angle_gamma   90.00
#
_symmetry.space_group_name_H-M   'P 1'
#
loop_
_entity.id
_entity.type
_entity.pdbx_description
1 polymer ?
#
loop_
_entity_poly.entity_id
_entity_poly.type
_entity_poly.pdbx_seq_one_letter_code
_entity_poly.pdbx_strand_id
1 'polypeptide(L)'
;MKNFLIYQSSEYDCGPVSLINGIRYLFDREEIFPDVIKFIMLYCMDTYNEAGELCKHGTSAAAMNFVASWLNHFSQVKPFPIRCEFLSGEEVTISEGNKIYAALEKGGVVLLHVFLEVGHYVLLTGIEGDTAFLFDPYYEEEGTPEFDAEYYTEGITFINDQPKKANRAVSLERLNRFTRGYYEMGEFACREALIMFNKNRSPQT
;
A
#
# COMPACT_ATOMS: atom_id res chain seq x y z
N MET A 1 -11.97 -9.49 -10.24
CA MET A 1 -11.36 -8.15 -10.09
C MET A 1 -11.83 -7.23 -11.20
N LYS A 2 -12.92 -6.52 -10.97
CA LYS A 2 -13.48 -5.58 -11.96
C LYS A 2 -12.89 -4.17 -11.86
N ASN A 3 -12.28 -3.81 -10.73
CA ASN A 3 -11.92 -2.43 -10.41
C ASN A 3 -10.57 -2.01 -10.98
N PHE A 4 -10.49 -0.79 -11.52
CA PHE A 4 -9.23 -0.08 -11.65
C PHE A 4 -8.70 0.30 -10.27
N LEU A 5 -7.39 0.39 -10.12
CA LEU A 5 -6.81 1.08 -8.97
C LEU A 5 -6.83 2.59 -9.25
N ILE A 6 -6.83 3.40 -8.20
CA ILE A 6 -6.97 4.86 -8.29
C ILE A 6 -5.75 5.58 -7.76
N TYR A 7 -5.50 6.74 -8.34
CA TYR A 7 -4.52 7.69 -7.87
C TYR A 7 -5.08 8.54 -6.73
N GLN A 8 -4.18 9.12 -5.94
CA GLN A 8 -4.53 10.01 -4.86
C GLN A 8 -5.11 11.32 -5.38
N SER A 9 -5.98 11.95 -4.58
CA SER A 9 -6.70 13.17 -4.98
C SER A 9 -6.00 14.45 -4.56
N SER A 10 -5.05 14.35 -3.62
CA SER A 10 -4.30 15.44 -3.02
C SER A 10 -2.87 14.97 -2.72
N GLU A 11 -1.99 15.86 -2.26
CA GLU A 11 -0.62 15.48 -1.85
C GLU A 11 -0.56 14.64 -0.55
N TYR A 12 -1.71 14.35 0.10
CA TYR A 12 -1.73 13.85 1.47
C TYR A 12 -2.59 12.59 1.68
N ASP A 13 -3.24 12.06 0.64
CA ASP A 13 -4.18 10.93 0.75
C ASP A 13 -3.62 9.59 0.22
N CYS A 14 -2.29 9.45 0.09
CA CYS A 14 -1.66 8.19 -0.33
C CYS A 14 -2.06 6.99 0.55
N GLY A 15 -2.08 7.15 1.88
CA GLY A 15 -2.47 6.11 2.84
C GLY A 15 -3.90 5.60 2.64
N PRO A 16 -4.95 6.44 2.76
CA PRO A 16 -6.32 6.00 2.54
C PRO A 16 -6.56 5.48 1.11
N VAL A 17 -5.94 6.08 0.10
CA VAL A 17 -6.10 5.66 -1.30
C VAL A 17 -5.48 4.28 -1.54
N SER A 18 -4.27 4.03 -1.03
CA SER A 18 -3.65 2.71 -1.09
C SER A 18 -4.49 1.66 -0.36
N LEU A 19 -5.11 2.01 0.77
CA LEU A 19 -5.97 1.10 1.53
C LEU A 19 -7.26 0.76 0.76
N ILE A 20 -7.87 1.77 0.15
CA ILE A 20 -9.01 1.61 -0.75
C ILE A 20 -8.62 0.75 -1.97
N ASN A 21 -7.43 0.95 -2.54
CA ASN A 21 -6.92 0.13 -3.64
C ASN A 21 -6.75 -1.34 -3.21
N GLY A 22 -6.30 -1.60 -1.99
CA GLY A 22 -6.23 -2.96 -1.43
C GLY A 22 -7.60 -3.65 -1.41
N ILE A 23 -8.63 -2.93 -0.98
CA ILE A 23 -10.02 -3.42 -1.04
C ILE A 23 -10.49 -3.62 -2.48
N ARG A 24 -10.24 -2.66 -3.38
CA ARG A 24 -10.63 -2.72 -4.79
C ARG A 24 -10.00 -3.90 -5.53
N TYR A 25 -8.79 -4.29 -5.13
CA TYR A 25 -8.08 -5.45 -5.66
C TYR A 25 -8.69 -6.77 -5.14
N LEU A 26 -8.93 -6.84 -3.82
CA LEU A 26 -9.39 -8.04 -3.13
C LEU A 26 -10.89 -8.35 -3.33
N PHE A 27 -11.71 -7.36 -3.68
CA PHE A 27 -13.18 -7.48 -3.76
C PHE A 27 -13.71 -6.91 -5.08
N ASP A 28 -14.76 -7.52 -5.63
CA ASP A 28 -15.49 -6.90 -6.73
C ASP A 28 -16.35 -5.74 -6.20
N ARG A 29 -16.67 -4.78 -7.09
CA ARG A 29 -17.30 -3.49 -6.71
C ARG A 29 -18.59 -3.67 -5.92
N GLU A 30 -19.37 -4.67 -6.31
CA GLU A 30 -20.68 -4.98 -5.75
C GLU A 30 -20.60 -5.55 -4.32
N GLU A 31 -19.42 -6.02 -3.89
CA GLU A 31 -19.15 -6.54 -2.55
C GLU A 31 -18.67 -5.44 -1.57
N ILE A 32 -18.20 -4.30 -2.08
CA ILE A 32 -17.57 -3.26 -1.28
C ILE A 32 -18.64 -2.40 -0.61
N PHE A 33 -18.63 -2.38 0.72
CA PHE A 33 -19.54 -1.54 1.48
C PHE A 33 -19.10 -0.07 1.44
N PRO A 34 -20.02 0.88 1.19
CA PRO A 34 -19.66 2.30 1.09
C PRO A 34 -19.23 2.92 2.42
N ASP A 35 -19.67 2.37 3.55
CA ASP A 35 -19.23 2.80 4.89
C ASP A 35 -17.75 2.50 5.15
N VAL A 36 -17.20 1.41 4.58
CA VAL A 36 -15.76 1.11 4.60
C VAL A 36 -14.97 2.22 3.92
N ILE A 37 -15.36 2.63 2.71
CA ILE A 37 -14.69 3.70 1.97
C ILE A 37 -14.73 5.02 2.75
N LYS A 38 -15.92 5.37 3.27
CA LYS A 38 -16.09 6.58 4.11
C LYS A 38 -15.21 6.53 5.35
N PHE A 39 -15.15 5.40 6.04
CA PHE A 39 -14.41 5.26 7.30
C PHE A 39 -12.91 5.38 7.06
N ILE A 40 -12.38 4.74 6.01
CA ILE A 40 -10.96 4.86 5.64
C ILE A 40 -10.56 6.32 5.42
N MET A 41 -11.31 7.04 4.58
CA MET A 41 -11.01 8.45 4.31
C MET A 41 -11.10 9.32 5.57
N LEU A 42 -12.05 9.03 6.46
CA LEU A 42 -12.25 9.81 7.68
C LEU A 42 -11.11 9.64 8.70
N TYR A 43 -10.56 8.43 8.83
CA TYR A 43 -9.63 8.11 9.92
C TYR A 43 -8.15 8.08 9.50
N CYS A 44 -7.82 7.96 8.22
CA CYS A 44 -6.44 7.89 7.75
C CYS A 44 -5.79 9.26 7.45
N MET A 45 -6.47 10.40 7.61
CA MET A 45 -5.84 11.72 7.46
C MET A 45 -5.78 12.44 8.81
N ASP A 46 -5.07 11.81 9.76
CA ASP A 46 -5.12 12.14 11.19
C ASP A 46 -3.96 13.02 11.67
N THR A 47 -3.00 13.32 10.80
CA THR A 47 -1.78 14.04 11.16
C THR A 47 -1.86 15.54 10.86
N TYR A 48 -0.89 16.29 11.39
CA TYR A 48 -0.78 17.74 11.24
C TYR A 48 0.62 18.10 10.77
N ASN A 49 0.73 19.15 9.94
CA ASN A 49 2.04 19.74 9.63
C ASN A 49 2.57 20.63 10.77
N GLU A 50 3.75 21.21 10.58
CA GLU A 50 4.41 22.10 11.54
C GLU A 50 3.59 23.35 11.87
N ALA A 51 2.70 23.77 10.96
CA ALA A 51 1.78 24.89 11.17
C ALA A 51 0.50 24.51 11.92
N GLY A 52 0.32 23.22 12.28
CA GLY A 52 -0.87 22.73 12.95
C GLY A 52 -2.08 22.56 12.02
N GLU A 53 -1.85 22.47 10.71
CA GLU A 53 -2.91 22.25 9.72
C GLU A 53 -3.21 20.75 9.61
N LEU A 54 -4.46 20.37 9.84
CA LEU A 54 -4.93 18.99 9.78
C LEU A 54 -4.78 18.39 8.37
N CYS A 55 -4.52 17.09 8.30
CA CYS A 55 -4.31 16.26 7.12
C CYS A 55 -2.98 16.48 6.38
N LYS A 56 -2.19 17.51 6.70
CA LYS A 56 -1.03 17.90 5.89
C LYS A 56 0.27 17.10 6.13
N HIS A 57 0.18 15.98 6.85
CA HIS A 57 1.22 14.94 6.89
C HIS A 57 0.65 13.55 6.56
N GLY A 58 -0.57 13.50 6.01
CA GLY A 58 -1.23 12.25 5.62
C GLY A 58 -1.58 11.33 6.79
N THR A 59 -1.23 10.06 6.65
CA THR A 59 -1.66 8.96 7.53
C THR A 59 -0.59 8.58 8.53
N SER A 60 -0.95 8.49 9.82
CA SER A 60 -0.07 7.92 10.83
C SER A 60 -0.11 6.39 10.88
N ALA A 61 0.97 5.80 11.40
CA ALA A 61 1.03 4.40 11.83
C ALA A 61 -0.15 3.98 12.72
N ALA A 62 -0.53 4.87 13.64
CA ALA A 62 -1.60 4.62 14.60
C ALA A 62 -2.97 4.56 13.90
N ALA A 63 -3.23 5.46 12.96
CA ALA A 63 -4.43 5.41 12.13
C ALA A 63 -4.48 4.14 11.27
N MET A 64 -3.35 3.76 10.66
CA MET A 64 -3.28 2.54 9.86
C MET A 64 -3.59 1.29 10.69
N ASN A 65 -2.98 1.16 11.87
CA ASN A 65 -3.25 0.05 12.80
C ASN A 65 -4.70 0.08 13.34
N PHE A 66 -5.23 1.26 13.63
CA PHE A 66 -6.62 1.43 14.06
C PHE A 66 -7.61 0.95 12.98
N VAL A 67 -7.43 1.39 11.73
CA VAL A 67 -8.31 1.00 10.63
C VAL A 67 -8.17 -0.50 10.32
N ALA A 68 -6.97 -1.06 10.40
CA ALA A 68 -6.76 -2.51 10.30
C ALA A 68 -7.56 -3.29 11.35
N SER A 69 -7.50 -2.84 12.61
CA SER A 69 -8.27 -3.43 13.72
C SER A 69 -9.78 -3.28 13.52
N TRP A 70 -10.21 -2.11 13.05
CA TRP A 70 -11.61 -1.85 12.72
C TRP A 70 -12.13 -2.75 11.59
N LEU A 71 -11.37 -2.93 10.51
CA LEU A 71 -11.73 -3.82 9.39
C LEU A 71 -11.87 -5.28 9.84
N ASN A 72 -10.98 -5.74 10.72
CA ASN A 72 -11.09 -7.07 11.32
C ASN A 72 -12.39 -7.22 12.12
N HIS A 73 -12.75 -6.22 12.94
CA HIS A 73 -14.02 -6.24 13.66
C HIS A 73 -15.23 -6.15 12.72
N PHE A 74 -15.17 -5.28 11.70
CA PHE A 74 -16.19 -5.14 10.67
C PHE A 74 -16.49 -6.49 10.00
N SER A 75 -15.45 -7.30 9.72
CA SER A 75 -15.59 -8.64 9.14
C SER A 75 -16.33 -9.66 10.02
N GLN A 76 -16.45 -9.40 11.32
CA GLN A 76 -17.18 -10.25 12.27
C GLN A 76 -18.67 -9.88 12.35
N VAL A 77 -19.01 -8.61 12.04
CA VAL A 77 -20.38 -8.08 12.16
C VAL A 77 -21.09 -7.92 10.82
N LYS A 78 -20.35 -7.90 9.71
CA LYS A 78 -20.85 -7.85 8.33
C LYS A 78 -20.28 -9.01 7.51
N PRO A 79 -20.99 -9.47 6.46
CA PRO A 79 -20.48 -10.51 5.56
C PRO A 79 -19.41 -9.96 4.59
N PHE A 80 -18.36 -9.36 5.14
CA PHE A 80 -17.24 -8.79 4.40
C PHE A 80 -15.97 -9.52 4.86
N PRO A 81 -15.52 -10.55 4.12
CA PRO A 81 -14.52 -11.51 4.59
C PRO A 81 -13.09 -10.98 4.54
N ILE A 82 -12.88 -9.70 4.89
CA ILE A 82 -11.54 -9.11 5.00
C ILE A 82 -10.82 -9.61 6.25
N ARG A 83 -9.51 -9.77 6.15
CA ARG A 83 -8.59 -9.96 7.28
C ARG A 83 -7.41 -9.02 7.10
N CYS A 84 -7.02 -8.35 8.16
CA CYS A 84 -5.92 -7.39 8.20
C CYS A 84 -4.88 -7.79 9.27
N GLU A 85 -3.60 -7.56 9.00
CA GLU A 85 -2.51 -7.70 9.96
C GLU A 85 -1.53 -6.54 9.78
N PHE A 86 -1.42 -5.69 10.80
CA PHE A 86 -0.47 -4.58 10.84
C PHE A 86 0.88 -5.08 11.37
N LEU A 87 1.95 -4.69 10.70
CA LEU A 87 3.34 -5.00 11.03
C LEU A 87 4.13 -3.70 11.18
N SER A 88 5.14 -3.72 12.04
CA SER A 88 6.06 -2.59 12.22
C SER A 88 7.47 -3.09 12.54
N GLY A 89 8.48 -2.25 12.36
CA GLY A 89 9.83 -2.61 12.76
C GLY A 89 10.44 -3.70 11.89
N GLU A 90 11.16 -4.62 12.54
CA GLU A 90 11.86 -5.74 11.89
C GLU A 90 10.92 -6.73 11.20
N GLU A 91 9.66 -6.82 11.64
CA GLU A 91 8.64 -7.66 10.99
C GLU A 91 8.33 -7.20 9.56
N VAL A 92 8.69 -5.95 9.22
CA VAL A 92 8.56 -5.37 7.88
C VAL A 92 9.84 -5.61 7.10
N THR A 93 10.00 -6.87 6.68
CA THR A 93 11.07 -7.34 5.82
C THR A 93 10.48 -8.17 4.69
N ILE A 94 10.93 -7.92 3.46
CA ILE A 94 10.40 -8.60 2.26
C ILE A 94 11.46 -9.55 1.72
N SER A 95 11.37 -10.80 2.14
CA SER A 95 12.24 -11.87 1.68
C SER A 95 11.47 -13.18 1.71
N GLU A 96 11.92 -14.16 0.94
CA GLU A 96 11.33 -15.50 0.96
C GLU A 96 11.21 -16.03 2.40
N GLY A 97 10.05 -16.62 2.72
CA GLY A 97 9.74 -17.13 4.06
C GLY A 97 9.21 -16.12 5.08
N ASN A 98 9.34 -14.81 4.85
CA ASN A 98 8.77 -13.79 5.73
C ASN A 98 7.27 -13.54 5.48
N LYS A 99 6.59 -12.92 6.46
CA LYS A 99 5.13 -12.72 6.46
C LYS A 99 4.62 -11.99 5.21
N ILE A 100 5.30 -10.91 4.80
CA ILE A 100 4.91 -10.11 3.64
C ILE A 100 5.01 -10.93 2.35
N TYR A 101 6.14 -11.62 2.15
CA TYR A 101 6.36 -12.46 0.97
C TYR A 101 5.30 -13.57 0.88
N ALA A 102 5.10 -14.32 1.97
CA ALA A 102 4.11 -15.38 2.03
C ALA A 102 2.66 -14.87 1.85
N ALA A 103 2.38 -13.61 2.23
CA ALA A 103 1.07 -13.01 2.02
C ALA A 103 0.82 -12.69 0.54
N LEU A 104 1.81 -12.11 -0.15
CA LEU A 104 1.72 -11.78 -1.57
C LEU A 104 1.60 -13.06 -2.43
N GLU A 105 2.37 -14.11 -2.13
CA GLU A 105 2.25 -15.41 -2.82
C GLU A 105 0.87 -16.04 -2.66
N LYS A 106 0.22 -15.83 -1.51
CA LYS A 106 -1.12 -16.37 -1.24
C LYS A 106 -2.25 -15.52 -1.83
N GLY A 107 -1.93 -14.53 -2.67
CA GLY A 107 -2.89 -13.63 -3.28
C GLY A 107 -3.44 -12.56 -2.32
N GLY A 108 -2.77 -12.35 -1.19
CA GLY A 108 -2.97 -11.16 -0.36
C GLY A 108 -2.35 -9.92 -1.00
N VAL A 109 -2.63 -8.76 -0.41
CA VAL A 109 -2.00 -7.49 -0.79
C VAL A 109 -1.38 -6.85 0.44
N VAL A 110 -0.40 -5.99 0.23
CA VAL A 110 0.31 -5.33 1.32
C VAL A 110 0.38 -3.84 1.04
N LEU A 111 -0.21 -3.04 1.93
CA LEU A 111 0.14 -1.62 2.00
C LEU A 111 1.51 -1.51 2.63
N LEU A 112 2.42 -0.81 1.96
CA LEU A 112 3.79 -0.65 2.41
C LEU A 112 4.12 0.84 2.53
N HIS A 113 4.68 1.22 3.67
CA HIS A 113 5.31 2.52 3.82
C HIS A 113 6.72 2.49 3.23
N VAL A 114 6.98 3.40 2.30
CA VAL A 114 8.25 3.59 1.60
C VAL A 114 8.60 5.08 1.58
N PHE A 115 9.76 5.42 1.03
CA PHE A 115 10.13 6.81 0.76
C PHE A 115 10.01 7.17 -0.72
N LEU A 116 9.36 8.29 -0.98
CA LEU A 116 9.30 8.98 -2.27
C LEU A 116 9.56 10.47 -1.97
N GLU A 117 10.82 10.80 -1.66
CA GLU A 117 11.29 12.03 -0.99
C GLU A 117 10.77 12.23 0.44
N VAL A 118 9.49 11.98 0.65
CA VAL A 118 8.79 11.94 1.94
C VAL A 118 8.23 10.54 2.20
N GLY A 119 7.68 10.31 3.40
CA GLY A 119 6.99 9.06 3.70
C GLY A 119 5.76 8.89 2.80
N HIS A 120 5.61 7.70 2.21
CA HIS A 120 4.60 7.42 1.19
C HIS A 120 4.04 6.00 1.32
N TYR A 121 2.76 5.82 1.01
CA TYR A 121 2.10 4.51 1.04
C TYR A 121 1.77 4.01 -0.35
N VAL A 122 2.28 2.82 -0.66
CA VAL A 122 2.02 2.11 -1.91
C VAL A 122 1.34 0.76 -1.65
N LEU A 123 0.69 0.19 -2.67
CA LEU A 123 0.05 -1.13 -2.58
C LEU A 123 0.82 -2.19 -3.36
N LEU A 124 1.42 -3.16 -2.66
CA LEU A 124 1.97 -4.36 -3.28
C LEU A 124 0.83 -5.35 -3.58
N THR A 125 0.76 -5.80 -4.83
CA THR A 125 -0.31 -6.67 -5.34
C THR A 125 0.17 -8.06 -5.78
N GLY A 126 1.49 -8.27 -5.78
CA GLY A 126 2.11 -9.55 -6.05
C GLY A 126 3.63 -9.50 -5.93
N ILE A 127 4.23 -10.67 -6.04
CA ILE A 127 5.68 -10.87 -5.97
C ILE A 127 6.07 -12.00 -6.92
N GLU A 128 7.22 -11.89 -7.58
CA GLU A 128 7.79 -12.91 -8.44
C GLU A 128 9.31 -12.91 -8.29
N GLY A 129 9.85 -13.96 -7.66
CA GLY A 129 11.26 -14.02 -7.28
C GLY A 129 11.68 -12.80 -6.46
N ASP A 130 12.68 -12.07 -6.95
CA ASP A 130 13.22 -10.86 -6.30
C ASP A 130 12.55 -9.55 -6.76
N THR A 131 11.35 -9.63 -7.34
CA THR A 131 10.59 -8.46 -7.81
C THR A 131 9.22 -8.39 -7.16
N ALA A 132 8.88 -7.26 -6.54
CA ALA A 132 7.53 -6.96 -6.09
C ALA A 132 6.79 -6.09 -7.12
N PHE A 133 5.52 -6.38 -7.35
CA PHE A 133 4.63 -5.57 -8.17
C PHE A 133 3.80 -4.67 -7.27
N LEU A 134 3.83 -3.37 -7.52
CA LEU A 134 3.11 -2.39 -6.72
C LEU A 134 2.34 -1.38 -7.55
N PHE A 135 1.31 -0.82 -6.94
CA PHE A 135 0.59 0.34 -7.43
C PHE A 135 0.91 1.53 -6.52
N ASP A 136 1.62 2.49 -7.08
CA ASP A 136 1.83 3.80 -6.49
C ASP A 136 0.61 4.69 -6.79
N PRO A 137 -0.11 5.20 -5.77
CA PRO A 137 -1.22 6.12 -5.98
C PRO A 137 -0.78 7.53 -6.39
N TYR A 138 0.51 7.88 -6.30
CA TYR A 138 1.07 9.13 -6.82
C TYR A 138 1.29 8.99 -8.33
N TYR A 139 0.48 9.71 -9.11
CA TYR A 139 0.68 9.78 -10.55
C TYR A 139 1.58 10.97 -10.88
N GLU A 140 2.67 10.69 -11.57
CA GLU A 140 3.54 11.72 -12.14
C GLU A 140 3.45 11.69 -13.67
N GLU A 141 3.52 12.87 -14.27
CA GLU A 141 3.49 13.02 -15.73
C GLU A 141 4.86 12.72 -16.33
N GLU A 142 4.89 11.97 -17.43
CA GLU A 142 6.12 11.70 -18.18
C GLU A 142 6.79 13.02 -18.62
N GLY A 143 8.10 13.14 -18.38
CA GLY A 143 8.90 14.31 -18.75
C GLY A 143 8.99 15.40 -17.68
N THR A 144 8.52 15.16 -16.46
CA THR A 144 8.92 15.97 -15.30
C THR A 144 10.30 15.52 -14.78
N PRO A 145 11.11 16.42 -14.21
CA PRO A 145 12.43 16.06 -13.65
C PRO A 145 12.37 14.96 -12.59
N GLU A 146 11.33 14.97 -11.76
CA GLU A 146 11.10 14.00 -10.69
C GLU A 146 10.77 12.62 -11.28
N PHE A 147 9.85 12.56 -12.25
CA PHE A 147 9.53 11.34 -12.99
C PHE A 147 10.78 10.75 -13.65
N ASP A 148 11.57 11.58 -14.33
CA ASP A 148 12.79 11.13 -15.00
C ASP A 148 13.79 10.52 -13.99
N ALA A 149 13.98 11.15 -12.83
CA ALA A 149 14.87 10.66 -11.79
C ALA A 149 14.40 9.30 -11.23
N GLU A 150 13.11 9.15 -10.97
CA GLU A 150 12.49 7.88 -10.57
C GLU A 150 12.69 6.81 -11.66
N TYR A 151 12.41 7.17 -12.92
CA TYR A 151 12.46 6.28 -14.09
C TYR A 151 13.84 5.67 -14.36
N TYR A 152 14.90 6.44 -14.14
CA TYR A 152 16.27 5.96 -14.36
C TYR A 152 16.89 5.27 -13.13
N THR A 153 16.16 5.18 -12.03
CA THR A 153 16.68 4.58 -10.79
C THR A 153 16.73 3.04 -10.89
N GLU A 154 17.92 2.47 -10.69
CA GLU A 154 18.15 1.02 -10.77
C GLU A 154 17.23 0.26 -9.81
N GLY A 155 16.60 -0.81 -10.30
CA GLY A 155 15.69 -1.66 -9.51
C GLY A 155 14.24 -1.17 -9.51
N ILE A 156 13.89 -0.17 -10.32
CA ILE A 156 12.51 0.30 -10.55
C ILE A 156 12.18 0.09 -12.04
N THR A 157 10.95 -0.35 -12.33
CA THR A 157 10.44 -0.51 -13.70
C THR A 157 8.98 -0.09 -13.75
N PHE A 158 8.63 0.72 -14.75
CA PHE A 158 7.27 1.24 -14.92
C PHE A 158 6.38 0.25 -15.68
N ILE A 159 5.11 0.19 -15.30
CA ILE A 159 4.11 -0.70 -15.90
C ILE A 159 2.91 0.13 -16.35
N ASN A 160 2.64 0.18 -17.66
CA ASN A 160 1.62 1.08 -18.23
C ASN A 160 0.33 0.35 -18.63
N ASP A 161 0.31 -0.98 -18.62
CA ASP A 161 -0.78 -1.81 -19.16
C ASP A 161 -1.52 -2.64 -18.08
N GLN A 162 -1.20 -2.44 -16.80
CA GLN A 162 -1.81 -3.18 -15.67
C GLN A 162 -2.58 -2.27 -14.68
N PRO A 163 -3.52 -1.43 -15.13
CA PRO A 163 -4.16 -0.40 -14.30
C PRO A 163 -5.09 -0.94 -13.19
N LYS A 164 -5.24 -2.26 -13.09
CA LYS A 164 -5.98 -2.94 -12.02
C LYS A 164 -5.06 -3.66 -11.02
N LYS A 165 -3.74 -3.67 -11.25
CA LYS A 165 -2.78 -4.48 -10.49
C LYS A 165 -1.55 -3.67 -10.07
N ALA A 166 -0.83 -3.07 -11.02
CA ALA A 166 0.45 -2.44 -10.73
C ALA A 166 0.77 -1.37 -11.77
N ASN A 167 1.50 -0.34 -11.34
CA ASN A 167 2.14 0.65 -12.21
C ASN A 167 3.66 0.71 -12.03
N ARG A 168 4.20 -0.10 -11.11
CA ARG A 168 5.63 -0.30 -10.88
C ARG A 168 5.95 -1.77 -10.58
N ALA A 169 7.15 -2.16 -10.95
CA ALA A 169 7.86 -3.33 -10.43
C ALA A 169 9.14 -2.83 -9.75
N VAL A 170 9.38 -3.27 -8.51
CA VAL A 170 10.53 -2.83 -7.70
C VAL A 170 11.27 -4.04 -7.14
N SER A 171 12.60 -4.02 -7.19
CA SER A 171 13.42 -5.11 -6.64
C SER A 171 13.30 -5.20 -5.12
N LEU A 172 13.33 -6.42 -4.58
CA LEU A 172 13.30 -6.64 -3.14
C LEU A 172 14.54 -6.06 -2.46
N GLU A 173 15.70 -6.10 -3.12
CA GLU A 173 16.91 -5.47 -2.61
C GLU A 173 16.69 -3.98 -2.33
N ARG A 174 16.10 -3.24 -3.31
CA ARG A 174 15.78 -1.82 -3.16
C ARG A 174 14.78 -1.57 -2.04
N LEU A 175 13.66 -2.29 -2.03
CA LEU A 175 12.63 -2.14 -0.99
C LEU A 175 13.26 -2.31 0.41
N ASN A 176 14.13 -3.30 0.60
CA ASN A 176 14.72 -3.61 1.91
C ASN A 176 15.86 -2.68 2.36
N ARG A 177 16.23 -1.67 1.57
CA ARG A 177 17.30 -0.72 1.97
C ARG A 177 16.92 0.11 3.20
N PHE A 178 17.95 0.52 3.92
CA PHE A 178 17.85 1.36 5.13
C PHE A 178 17.87 2.85 4.83
N THR A 179 18.15 3.22 3.58
CA THR A 179 18.12 4.58 3.06
C THR A 179 16.69 5.01 2.68
N ARG A 180 16.53 6.27 2.31
CA ARG A 180 15.22 6.91 2.03
C ARG A 180 15.08 7.37 0.58
N GLY A 181 15.76 6.69 -0.34
CA GLY A 181 15.58 6.90 -1.78
C GLY A 181 14.25 6.32 -2.28
N TYR A 182 13.98 6.46 -3.58
CA TYR A 182 12.74 6.00 -4.19
C TYR A 182 12.44 4.52 -3.89
N TYR A 183 11.27 4.30 -3.30
CA TYR A 183 10.70 3.03 -2.82
C TYR A 183 11.53 2.29 -1.76
N GLU A 184 12.50 2.93 -1.13
CA GLU A 184 13.26 2.29 -0.05
C GLU A 184 12.44 2.36 1.25
N MET A 185 12.43 1.30 2.06
CA MET A 185 11.64 1.28 3.32
C MET A 185 12.29 2.05 4.47
N GLY A 186 13.57 2.38 4.37
CA GLY A 186 14.30 3.04 5.44
C GLY A 186 14.65 2.11 6.61
N GLU A 187 15.08 2.71 7.71
CA GLU A 187 15.43 2.02 8.95
C GLU A 187 14.22 1.35 9.60
N PHE A 188 14.43 0.25 10.33
CA PHE A 188 13.34 -0.48 10.99
C PHE A 188 12.42 0.40 11.83
N ALA A 189 12.97 1.43 12.51
CA ALA A 189 12.20 2.33 13.36
C ALA A 189 11.04 3.06 12.64
N CYS A 190 11.09 3.21 11.32
CA CYS A 190 10.02 3.81 10.51
C CYS A 190 9.30 2.84 9.58
N ARG A 191 9.61 1.54 9.64
CA ARG A 191 8.95 0.57 8.76
C ARG A 191 7.59 0.17 9.30
N GLU A 192 6.62 0.17 8.41
CA GLU A 192 5.27 -0.29 8.68
C GLU A 192 4.65 -0.89 7.42
N ALA A 193 3.81 -1.89 7.63
CA ALA A 193 3.08 -2.55 6.57
C ALA A 193 1.72 -3.02 7.07
N LEU A 194 0.74 -3.07 6.18
CA LEU A 194 -0.57 -3.64 6.46
C LEU A 194 -0.86 -4.73 5.43
N ILE A 195 -0.85 -5.98 5.89
CA ILE A 195 -1.25 -7.14 5.11
C ILE A 195 -2.78 -7.22 5.08
N MET A 196 -3.35 -7.47 3.91
CA MET A 196 -4.79 -7.62 3.72
C MET A 196 -5.11 -8.88 2.91
N PHE A 197 -6.15 -9.60 3.32
CA PHE A 197 -6.65 -10.79 2.61
C PHE A 197 -8.17 -10.73 2.45
N ASN A 198 -8.64 -11.35 1.37
CA ASN A 198 -10.00 -11.82 1.25
C ASN A 198 -10.04 -13.30 1.66
N LYS A 199 -10.64 -13.63 2.81
CA LYS A 199 -10.71 -15.00 3.36
C LYS A 199 -11.45 -15.99 2.44
N ASN A 200 -12.23 -15.50 1.47
CA ASN A 200 -12.95 -16.34 0.51
C ASN A 200 -12.16 -16.63 -0.76
N ARG A 201 -11.08 -15.87 -1.04
CA ARG A 201 -10.21 -16.15 -2.19
C ARG A 201 -9.13 -17.14 -1.77
N SER A 202 -9.06 -18.27 -2.47
CA SER A 202 -7.88 -19.15 -2.39
C SER A 202 -6.71 -18.47 -3.12
N PRO A 203 -5.45 -18.79 -2.76
CA PRO A 203 -4.29 -18.38 -3.54
C PRO A 203 -4.53 -18.69 -5.02
N GLN A 204 -4.32 -17.71 -5.91
CA GLN A 204 -4.33 -18.00 -7.34
C GLN A 204 -3.08 -18.86 -7.62
N THR A 205 -3.31 -20.14 -7.93
CA THR A 205 -2.30 -21.06 -8.46
C THR A 205 -1.93 -20.71 -9.87
#